data_AF-A0A1Q6EBV0-F1
#
_entry.id   AF-A0A1Q6EBV0-F1
#
_cell.length_a   1.000
_cell.length_b   1.000
_cell.length_c   1.000
_cell.angle_alpha   90.00
_cell.angle_beta   90.00
_cell.angle_gamma   90.00
#
_symmetry.space_group_name_H-M   'P 1'
#
loop_
_entity.id
_entity.type
_entity.pdbx_description
1 polymer ?
#
loop_
_entity_poly.entity_id
_entity_poly.type
_entity_poly.pdbx_seq_one_letter_code
_entity_poly.pdbx_strand_id
1 'polypeptide(L)'
;MGNALHPNERTLIYMLRKISVALGKTIVSLILIALLAIFVTSVSPVYDFSEAKPFSGPDIFNPYWGGESDICWKRANFHTHTRVKGILNECEYWPAETDEAYRKFGYDIVTFSNHNELTLHPYDSLLQVNVYEHGINLFKYHKLVFGCDEVNRFDHLIPLFASQKQFQLDLLGKESDFIQMNHPLRTTGTSKSHMQKLGGYRIMELDSGKSTENEYWDWALSAGHYSFGLANDDLHYPDKSSRIAVRCNFLHCPSARYEDIKETLLGGCYYAMRIPDYGHGDWEVKYARNRNLPSVEKIGLDGETIYIALSRQADSIKVTGQDHTTLSLARNSSAASYTMRDNDPYARITAYFPDGEVIYTNPFARYDASVAQTPYMAPAHTVNIPLTILFNFTLLVLCAGVILTFYKTVIKW
;
A
#
# COMPACT_ATOMS: atom_id res chain seq x y z
N MET A 1 33.14 63.90 -4.07
CA MET A 1 32.08 63.17 -3.33
C MET A 1 30.95 62.87 -4.31
N GLY A 2 30.71 61.58 -4.61
CA GLY A 2 29.55 61.08 -5.37
C GLY A 2 29.69 61.03 -6.90
N ASN A 3 30.17 59.90 -7.45
CA ASN A 3 30.07 59.63 -8.90
C ASN A 3 28.60 59.37 -9.27
N ALA A 4 28.04 60.18 -10.17
CA ALA A 4 26.70 59.98 -10.71
C ALA A 4 26.68 58.82 -11.72
N LEU A 5 25.80 57.83 -11.52
CA LEU A 5 25.63 56.67 -12.41
C LEU A 5 25.32 57.08 -13.86
N HIS A 6 25.94 56.41 -14.83
CA HIS A 6 25.74 56.62 -16.26
C HIS A 6 24.28 56.28 -16.68
N PRO A 7 23.72 56.92 -17.73
CA PRO A 7 22.34 56.68 -18.19
C PRO A 7 22.01 55.20 -18.46
N ASN A 8 22.97 54.44 -19.00
CA ASN A 8 22.83 53.00 -19.25
C ASN A 8 22.72 52.18 -17.95
N GLU A 9 23.41 52.61 -16.89
CA GLU A 9 23.34 51.96 -15.58
C GLU A 9 22.00 52.22 -14.90
N ARG A 10 21.42 53.43 -15.06
CA ARG A 10 20.07 53.73 -14.54
C ARG A 10 18.99 52.92 -15.24
N THR A 11 19.07 52.77 -16.56
CA THR A 11 18.13 51.94 -17.34
C THR A 11 18.25 50.46 -16.96
N LEU A 12 19.48 49.97 -16.79
CA LEU A 12 19.73 48.59 -16.33
C LEU A 12 19.16 48.37 -14.92
N ILE A 13 19.40 49.27 -13.97
CA ILE A 13 18.85 49.18 -12.60
C ILE A 13 17.31 49.22 -12.62
N TYR A 14 16.70 50.05 -13.45
CA TYR A 14 15.26 50.12 -13.60
C TYR A 14 14.68 48.82 -14.20
N MET A 15 15.31 48.26 -15.23
CA MET A 15 14.91 46.98 -15.83
C MET A 15 15.07 45.82 -14.84
N LEU A 16 16.20 45.75 -14.12
CA LEU A 16 16.42 44.73 -13.09
C LEU A 16 15.37 44.81 -11.98
N ARG A 17 15.01 46.02 -11.51
CA ARG A 17 13.92 46.20 -10.54
C ARG A 17 12.58 45.69 -11.06
N LYS A 18 12.23 46.00 -12.32
CA LYS A 18 11.00 45.48 -12.94
C LYS A 18 10.99 43.96 -13.03
N ILE A 19 12.10 43.36 -13.44
CA ILE A 19 12.26 41.90 -13.53
C ILE A 19 12.12 41.27 -12.15
N SER A 20 12.79 41.80 -11.13
CA SER A 20 12.70 41.29 -9.76
C SER A 20 11.27 41.38 -9.19
N VAL A 21 10.55 42.48 -9.46
CA VAL A 21 9.14 42.63 -9.06
C VAL A 21 8.25 41.63 -9.79
N ALA A 22 8.44 41.44 -11.10
CA ALA A 22 7.66 40.48 -11.88
C ALA A 22 7.91 39.04 -11.41
N LEU A 23 9.17 38.68 -11.15
CA LEU A 23 9.55 37.38 -10.60
C LEU A 23 8.94 37.16 -9.22
N GLY A 24 9.04 38.15 -8.32
CA GLY A 24 8.44 38.11 -6.99
C GLY A 24 6.92 37.91 -7.04
N LYS A 25 6.22 38.66 -7.90
CA LYS A 25 4.77 38.47 -8.13
C LYS A 25 4.43 37.09 -8.65
N THR A 26 5.23 36.56 -9.57
CA THR A 26 5.03 35.21 -10.14
C THR A 26 5.15 34.15 -9.04
N ILE A 27 6.20 34.23 -8.22
CA ILE A 27 6.40 33.29 -7.09
C ILE A 27 5.23 33.38 -6.11
N VAL A 28 4.83 34.59 -5.71
CA VAL A 28 3.68 34.78 -4.79
C VAL A 28 2.39 34.22 -5.41
N SER A 29 2.16 34.45 -6.70
CA SER A 29 1.00 33.92 -7.42
C SER A 29 0.96 32.39 -7.37
N LEU A 30 2.09 31.73 -7.65
CA LEU A 30 2.20 30.28 -7.62
C LEU A 30 1.95 29.72 -6.21
N ILE A 31 2.49 30.38 -5.16
CA ILE A 31 2.25 29.98 -3.77
C ILE A 31 0.75 30.09 -3.43
N LEU A 32 0.11 31.19 -3.79
CA LEU A 32 -1.32 31.40 -3.51
C LEU A 32 -2.20 30.41 -4.29
N ILE A 33 -1.86 30.10 -5.54
CA ILE A 33 -2.55 29.07 -6.33
C ILE A 33 -2.38 27.69 -5.67
N ALA A 34 -1.17 27.34 -5.25
CA ALA A 34 -0.91 26.08 -4.56
C ALA A 34 -1.70 25.98 -3.24
N LEU A 35 -1.72 27.05 -2.44
CA LEU A 35 -2.51 27.11 -1.21
C LEU A 35 -4.01 26.95 -1.47
N LEU A 36 -4.54 27.64 -2.50
CA LEU A 36 -5.93 27.50 -2.90
C LEU A 36 -6.26 26.06 -3.29
N ALA A 37 -5.40 25.42 -4.10
CA ALA A 37 -5.56 24.04 -4.49
C ALA A 37 -5.54 23.09 -3.28
N ILE A 38 -4.63 23.30 -2.32
CA ILE A 38 -4.57 22.53 -1.08
C ILE A 38 -5.88 22.67 -0.29
N PHE A 39 -6.39 23.89 -0.11
CA PHE A 39 -7.62 24.11 0.66
C PHE A 39 -8.87 23.55 -0.02
N VAL A 40 -9.01 23.74 -1.33
CA VAL A 40 -10.14 23.19 -2.10
C VAL A 40 -10.14 21.67 -2.08
N THR A 41 -8.97 21.05 -2.27
CA THR A 41 -8.86 19.58 -2.21
C THR A 41 -8.93 19.03 -0.79
N SER A 42 -8.80 19.86 0.25
CA SER A 42 -8.88 19.43 1.66
C SER A 42 -10.31 19.17 2.16
N VAL A 43 -11.33 19.57 1.39
CA VAL A 43 -12.75 19.37 1.75
C VAL A 43 -13.01 17.90 2.02
N SER A 44 -13.53 17.61 3.22
CA SER A 44 -13.75 16.24 3.67
C SER A 44 -14.69 16.20 4.89
N PRO A 45 -15.33 15.05 5.14
CA PRO A 45 -15.93 14.77 6.44
C PRO A 45 -14.86 14.68 7.53
N VAL A 46 -15.26 15.01 8.76
CA VAL A 46 -14.49 14.71 9.96
C VAL A 46 -15.14 13.53 10.67
N TYR A 47 -14.38 12.46 10.87
CA TYR A 47 -14.89 11.23 11.46
C TYR A 47 -14.67 11.19 12.98
N ASP A 48 -15.66 10.63 13.68
CA ASP A 48 -15.49 10.07 15.01
C ASP A 48 -15.01 8.62 14.84
N PHE A 49 -13.72 8.41 15.10
CA PHE A 49 -13.11 7.09 14.99
C PHE A 49 -13.50 6.22 16.19
N SER A 50 -13.88 4.97 15.91
CA SER A 50 -14.09 3.96 16.94
C SER A 50 -12.79 3.73 17.72
N GLU A 51 -12.92 3.41 19.00
CA GLU A 51 -11.77 3.02 19.80
C GLU A 51 -11.13 1.73 19.26
N ALA A 52 -9.80 1.70 19.26
CA ALA A 52 -9.03 0.52 18.89
C ALA A 52 -9.35 -0.63 19.86
N LYS A 53 -9.76 -1.78 19.32
CA LYS A 53 -10.14 -2.96 20.11
C LYS A 53 -9.42 -4.18 19.56
N PRO A 54 -8.50 -4.80 20.31
CA PRO A 54 -7.88 -6.04 19.87
C PRO A 54 -8.93 -7.13 19.56
N PHE A 55 -8.58 -8.04 18.66
CA PHE A 55 -9.40 -9.20 18.35
C PHE A 55 -9.73 -10.02 19.61
N SER A 56 -10.95 -10.54 19.66
CA SER A 56 -11.44 -11.34 20.78
C SER A 56 -12.54 -12.28 20.30
N GLY A 57 -12.88 -13.27 21.13
CA GLY A 57 -13.85 -14.30 20.82
C GLY A 57 -13.29 -15.71 21.08
N PRO A 58 -14.17 -16.72 21.15
CA PRO A 58 -13.77 -18.08 21.50
C PRO A 58 -13.02 -18.79 20.37
N ASP A 59 -13.25 -18.39 19.11
CA ASP A 59 -12.73 -19.08 17.93
C ASP A 59 -11.44 -18.43 17.40
N ILE A 60 -10.66 -19.19 16.64
CA ILE A 60 -9.49 -18.68 15.91
C ILE A 60 -9.75 -18.85 14.42
N PHE A 61 -9.69 -17.75 13.68
CA PHE A 61 -9.82 -17.77 12.23
C PHE A 61 -8.55 -18.34 11.59
N ASN A 62 -8.71 -19.36 10.75
CA ASN A 62 -7.64 -19.95 9.95
C ASN A 62 -7.72 -19.45 8.50
N PRO A 63 -6.83 -18.54 8.06
CA PRO A 63 -6.85 -18.03 6.69
C PRO A 63 -6.40 -19.07 5.64
N TYR A 64 -5.90 -20.23 6.08
CA TYR A 64 -5.39 -21.30 5.23
C TYR A 64 -6.38 -22.46 5.04
N TRP A 65 -7.64 -22.27 5.42
CA TRP A 65 -8.69 -23.27 5.23
C TRP A 65 -8.82 -23.65 3.74
N GLY A 66 -8.58 -24.92 3.41
CA GLY A 66 -8.56 -25.45 2.04
C GLY A 66 -7.17 -25.78 1.47
N GLY A 67 -6.08 -25.41 2.16
CA GLY A 67 -4.70 -25.73 1.76
C GLY A 67 -4.21 -27.15 2.11
N GLU A 68 -5.10 -28.09 2.44
CA GLU A 68 -4.72 -29.48 2.78
C GLU A 68 -4.70 -30.43 1.58
N SER A 69 -5.27 -30.03 0.43
CA SER A 69 -5.06 -30.70 -0.86
C SER A 69 -3.67 -30.39 -1.43
N ASP A 70 -3.12 -31.26 -2.30
CA ASP A 70 -1.82 -31.08 -2.97
C ASP A 70 -1.59 -29.62 -3.40
N ILE A 71 -0.87 -28.86 -2.57
CA ILE A 71 -0.81 -27.41 -2.67
C ILE A 71 -0.06 -27.01 -3.94
N CYS A 72 -0.77 -26.41 -4.89
CA CYS A 72 -0.15 -25.76 -6.03
C CYS A 72 -0.14 -24.25 -5.80
N TRP A 73 0.99 -23.75 -5.29
CA TRP A 73 1.19 -22.31 -5.10
C TRP A 73 1.40 -21.60 -6.44
N LYS A 74 0.49 -20.69 -6.79
CA LYS A 74 0.66 -19.80 -7.94
C LYS A 74 1.39 -18.54 -7.55
N ARG A 75 2.50 -18.25 -8.23
CA ARG A 75 3.31 -17.08 -7.95
C ARG A 75 2.69 -15.84 -8.60
N ALA A 76 2.48 -14.80 -7.81
CA ALA A 76 1.76 -13.59 -8.21
C ALA A 76 2.49 -12.29 -7.81
N ASN A 77 2.34 -11.26 -8.65
CA ASN A 77 2.66 -9.86 -8.31
C ASN A 77 1.47 -8.96 -8.66
N PHE A 78 1.07 -8.09 -7.72
CA PHE A 78 -0.10 -7.23 -7.89
C PHE A 78 0.22 -5.74 -8.05
N HIS A 79 1.48 -5.35 -7.80
CA HIS A 79 1.92 -3.96 -7.82
C HIS A 79 3.02 -3.79 -8.87
N THR A 80 2.64 -3.37 -10.06
CA THR A 80 3.52 -3.24 -11.23
C THR A 80 3.10 -2.04 -12.06
N HIS A 81 4.07 -1.22 -12.43
CA HIS A 81 3.89 -0.07 -13.30
C HIS A 81 4.49 -0.35 -14.68
N THR A 82 3.82 0.19 -15.69
CA THR A 82 4.12 -0.01 -17.10
C THR A 82 3.82 1.28 -17.85
N ARG A 83 4.30 1.32 -19.09
CA ARG A 83 4.06 2.43 -19.99
C ARG A 83 2.57 2.57 -20.28
N VAL A 84 2.04 3.75 -20.02
CA VAL A 84 0.66 4.14 -20.40
C VAL A 84 0.67 5.05 -21.62
N LYS A 85 -0.42 5.08 -22.39
CA LYS A 85 -0.57 5.96 -23.56
C LYS A 85 -0.86 7.43 -23.18
N GLY A 86 -1.10 7.71 -21.90
CA GLY A 86 -1.43 9.02 -21.37
C GLY A 86 -0.26 10.02 -21.38
N ILE A 87 -0.56 11.27 -21.02
CA ILE A 87 0.39 12.40 -21.02
C ILE A 87 1.42 12.26 -19.88
N LEU A 88 0.99 11.68 -18.75
CA LEU A 88 1.86 11.38 -17.62
C LEU A 88 2.25 9.91 -17.71
N ASN A 89 3.54 9.66 -17.89
CA ASN A 89 4.08 8.33 -18.02
C ASN A 89 5.35 8.20 -17.19
N GLU A 90 5.35 7.20 -16.32
CA GLU A 90 6.41 6.98 -15.34
C GLU A 90 7.32 5.81 -15.72
N CYS A 91 6.96 5.06 -16.76
CA CYS A 91 7.61 3.81 -17.14
C CYS A 91 7.87 3.74 -18.65
N GLU A 92 9.02 3.19 -19.03
CA GLU A 92 9.41 3.09 -20.44
C GLU A 92 8.87 1.83 -21.13
N TYR A 93 8.58 0.78 -20.34
CA TYR A 93 8.27 -0.59 -20.79
C TYR A 93 6.78 -0.86 -20.91
N TRP A 94 6.33 -1.41 -22.04
CA TRP A 94 4.93 -1.75 -22.25
C TRP A 94 4.49 -2.96 -21.41
N PRO A 95 3.18 -3.10 -21.11
CA PRO A 95 2.65 -4.23 -20.33
C PRO A 95 3.10 -5.61 -20.82
N ALA A 96 3.17 -5.78 -22.14
CA ALA A 96 3.64 -7.01 -22.79
C ALA A 96 5.08 -7.38 -22.40
N GLU A 97 6.00 -6.41 -22.47
CA GLU A 97 7.42 -6.59 -22.15
C GLU A 97 7.61 -6.89 -20.66
N THR A 98 6.84 -6.21 -19.80
CA THR A 98 6.88 -6.42 -18.36
C THR A 98 6.32 -7.79 -17.94
N ASP A 99 5.22 -8.25 -18.54
CA ASP A 99 4.73 -9.63 -18.31
C ASP A 99 5.79 -10.65 -18.72
N GLU A 100 6.36 -10.53 -19.93
CA GLU A 100 7.39 -11.44 -20.43
C GLU A 100 8.61 -11.50 -19.48
N ALA A 101 9.02 -10.35 -18.94
CA ALA A 101 10.10 -10.28 -17.95
C ALA A 101 9.75 -11.07 -16.68
N TYR A 102 8.53 -10.93 -16.15
CA TYR A 102 8.07 -11.70 -14.99
C TYR A 102 7.96 -13.20 -15.27
N ARG A 103 7.48 -13.60 -16.46
CA ARG A 103 7.36 -15.02 -16.84
C ARG A 103 8.70 -15.76 -16.78
N LYS A 104 9.82 -15.09 -17.07
CA LYS A 104 11.17 -15.67 -16.97
C LYS A 104 11.51 -16.13 -15.54
N PHE A 105 10.91 -15.50 -14.52
CA PHE A 105 11.05 -15.85 -13.10
C PHE A 105 10.01 -16.86 -12.59
N GLY A 106 9.10 -17.34 -13.45
CA GLY A 106 8.07 -18.31 -13.07
C GLY A 106 6.86 -17.70 -12.37
N TYR A 107 6.47 -16.47 -12.70
CA TYR A 107 5.19 -15.91 -12.25
C TYR A 107 4.04 -16.48 -13.07
N ASP A 108 2.99 -16.90 -12.37
CA ASP A 108 1.74 -17.37 -12.92
C ASP A 108 0.74 -16.21 -13.12
N ILE A 109 0.78 -15.22 -12.24
CA ILE A 109 -0.14 -14.09 -12.22
C ILE A 109 0.66 -12.78 -12.18
N VAL A 110 0.45 -11.92 -13.17
CA VAL A 110 1.06 -10.58 -13.21
C VAL A 110 -0.07 -9.59 -13.42
N THR A 111 -0.16 -8.62 -12.53
CA THR A 111 -1.15 -7.56 -12.61
C THR A 111 -0.46 -6.22 -12.83
N PHE A 112 -1.14 -5.32 -13.55
CA PHE A 112 -0.69 -3.96 -13.85
C PHE A 112 -1.55 -2.96 -13.10
N SER A 113 -0.90 -2.14 -12.29
CA SER A 113 -1.55 -1.24 -11.35
C SER A 113 -0.99 0.18 -11.48
N ASN A 114 -1.05 0.73 -12.69
CA ASN A 114 -0.47 2.04 -12.99
C ASN A 114 -1.05 3.16 -12.13
N HIS A 115 -0.27 4.22 -11.91
CA HIS A 115 -0.72 5.36 -11.13
C HIS A 115 -1.93 6.01 -11.79
N ASN A 116 -3.09 5.92 -11.12
CA ASN A 116 -4.35 6.51 -11.55
C ASN A 116 -4.69 6.15 -13.00
N GLU A 117 -4.42 4.93 -13.45
CA GLU A 117 -4.73 4.49 -14.81
C GLU A 117 -4.99 2.99 -14.82
N LEU A 118 -6.15 2.57 -15.35
CA LEU A 118 -6.43 1.17 -15.59
C LEU A 118 -5.65 0.68 -16.82
N THR A 119 -5.05 -0.50 -16.68
CA THR A 119 -4.23 -1.09 -17.75
C THR A 119 -4.84 -2.39 -18.21
N LEU A 120 -5.09 -2.49 -19.51
CA LEU A 120 -5.57 -3.72 -20.12
C LEU A 120 -4.46 -4.76 -20.13
N HIS A 121 -4.82 -5.99 -19.79
CA HIS A 121 -3.94 -7.14 -19.89
C HIS A 121 -3.51 -7.33 -21.36
N PRO A 122 -2.21 -7.51 -21.64
CA PRO A 122 -1.66 -7.38 -22.99
C PRO A 122 -2.09 -8.47 -23.98
N TYR A 123 -2.57 -9.62 -23.48
CA TYR A 123 -2.76 -10.81 -24.33
C TYR A 123 -4.12 -11.52 -24.17
N ASP A 124 -4.75 -11.41 -23.00
CA ASP A 124 -5.96 -12.18 -22.66
C ASP A 124 -6.82 -11.39 -21.69
N SER A 125 -8.05 -11.05 -22.13
CA SER A 125 -9.03 -10.35 -21.31
C SER A 125 -9.56 -11.20 -20.15
N LEU A 126 -9.45 -12.53 -20.20
CA LEU A 126 -9.85 -13.41 -19.10
C LEU A 126 -8.90 -13.32 -17.90
N LEU A 127 -7.68 -12.81 -18.11
CA LEU A 127 -6.67 -12.56 -17.08
C LEU A 127 -6.72 -11.11 -16.57
N GLN A 128 -7.69 -10.32 -17.03
CA GLN A 128 -7.83 -8.93 -16.63
C GLN A 128 -8.10 -8.83 -15.13
N VAL A 129 -7.25 -8.10 -14.43
CA VAL A 129 -7.50 -7.62 -13.07
C VAL A 129 -7.57 -6.10 -13.17
N ASN A 130 -8.76 -5.54 -13.00
CA ASN A 130 -8.92 -4.09 -12.97
C ASN A 130 -8.39 -3.56 -11.64
N VAL A 131 -7.21 -2.97 -11.68
CA VAL A 131 -6.60 -2.33 -10.53
C VAL A 131 -5.72 -1.17 -10.98
N TYR A 132 -5.60 -0.17 -10.14
CA TYR A 132 -4.68 0.94 -10.32
C TYR A 132 -4.10 1.37 -8.97
N GLU A 133 -2.92 1.98 -8.97
CA GLU A 133 -2.38 2.64 -7.78
C GLU A 133 -2.97 4.05 -7.68
N HIS A 134 -3.81 4.29 -6.68
CA HIS A 134 -4.37 5.60 -6.42
C HIS A 134 -3.44 6.42 -5.52
N GLY A 135 -3.11 7.64 -5.92
CA GLY A 135 -2.27 8.54 -5.12
C GLY A 135 -1.54 9.60 -5.95
N ILE A 136 -2.23 10.71 -6.27
CA ILE A 136 -1.64 11.91 -6.87
C ILE A 136 -1.02 12.82 -5.78
N ASN A 137 -1.39 12.59 -4.52
CA ASN A 137 -1.00 13.43 -3.39
C ASN A 137 0.51 13.50 -3.13
N LEU A 138 0.95 14.64 -2.61
CA LEU A 138 2.37 14.93 -2.34
C LEU A 138 2.98 14.03 -1.26
N PHE A 139 2.14 13.42 -0.41
CA PHE A 139 2.59 12.57 0.69
C PHE A 139 2.78 11.10 0.30
N LYS A 140 2.47 10.74 -0.95
CA LYS A 140 2.54 9.36 -1.44
C LYS A 140 1.68 8.41 -0.60
N TYR A 141 0.48 8.85 -0.22
CA TYR A 141 -0.51 8.00 0.42
C TYR A 141 -1.17 7.14 -0.65
N HIS A 142 -0.50 6.05 -1.03
CA HIS A 142 -0.90 5.21 -2.14
C HIS A 142 -1.73 4.00 -1.70
N LYS A 143 -2.57 3.50 -2.60
CA LYS A 143 -3.38 2.29 -2.42
C LYS A 143 -3.55 1.60 -3.76
N LEU A 144 -3.65 0.28 -3.76
CA LEU A 144 -4.26 -0.41 -4.90
C LEU A 144 -5.77 -0.49 -4.71
N VAL A 145 -6.50 -0.16 -5.78
CA VAL A 145 -7.97 -0.15 -5.83
C VAL A 145 -8.42 -1.26 -6.78
N PHE A 146 -8.88 -2.39 -6.25
CA PHE A 146 -9.18 -3.60 -7.04
C PHE A 146 -10.66 -3.69 -7.43
N GLY A 147 -10.94 -4.16 -8.64
CA GLY A 147 -12.31 -4.42 -9.10
C GLY A 147 -13.11 -3.16 -9.36
N CYS A 148 -12.46 -2.09 -9.80
CA CYS A 148 -13.14 -0.86 -10.21
C CYS A 148 -13.40 -0.83 -11.73
N ASP A 149 -14.51 -0.20 -12.12
CA ASP A 149 -14.86 0.01 -13.53
C ASP A 149 -14.16 1.24 -14.12
N GLU A 150 -13.88 2.24 -13.28
CA GLU A 150 -13.26 3.50 -13.66
C GLU A 150 -12.26 4.00 -12.61
N VAL A 151 -11.37 4.90 -13.03
CA VAL A 151 -10.39 5.53 -12.13
C VAL A 151 -11.01 6.73 -11.43
N ASN A 152 -11.08 6.67 -10.10
CA ASN A 152 -11.35 7.86 -9.30
C ASN A 152 -10.13 8.82 -9.34
N ARG A 153 -10.37 10.07 -9.77
CA ARG A 153 -9.34 11.11 -9.93
C ARG A 153 -9.24 12.08 -8.76
N PHE A 154 -10.15 11.99 -7.79
CA PHE A 154 -10.11 12.87 -6.62
C PHE A 154 -9.04 12.39 -5.62
N ASP A 155 -8.16 13.30 -5.23
CA ASP A 155 -7.17 13.06 -4.16
C ASP A 155 -6.97 14.35 -3.36
N HIS A 156 -6.80 14.23 -2.04
CA HIS A 156 -6.34 15.37 -1.23
C HIS A 156 -4.89 15.64 -1.58
N LEU A 157 -4.52 16.85 -2.01
CA LEU A 157 -3.11 17.12 -2.36
C LEU A 157 -2.16 16.88 -1.18
N ILE A 158 -2.63 17.14 0.04
CA ILE A 158 -1.92 16.92 1.30
C ILE A 158 -2.90 16.27 2.31
N PRO A 159 -2.99 14.92 2.36
CA PRO A 159 -3.86 14.22 3.30
C PRO A 159 -3.22 14.19 4.69
N LEU A 160 -3.24 15.33 5.39
CA LEU A 160 -2.57 15.50 6.67
C LEU A 160 -3.30 14.76 7.81
N PHE A 161 -4.63 14.79 7.78
CA PHE A 161 -5.45 14.28 8.88
C PHE A 161 -5.96 12.86 8.62
N ALA A 162 -6.17 12.09 9.70
CA ALA A 162 -6.76 10.76 9.62
C ALA A 162 -8.13 10.78 8.91
N SER A 163 -8.95 11.81 9.13
CA SER A 163 -10.26 11.93 8.47
C SER A 163 -10.16 12.10 6.95
N GLN A 164 -9.13 12.80 6.45
CA GLN A 164 -8.91 12.93 5.00
C GLN A 164 -8.48 11.59 4.41
N LYS A 165 -7.54 10.91 5.08
CA LYS A 165 -7.09 9.57 4.68
C LYS A 165 -8.24 8.56 4.68
N GLN A 166 -9.08 8.56 5.73
CA GLN A 166 -10.25 7.69 5.82
C GLN A 166 -11.30 8.04 4.76
N PHE A 167 -11.57 9.32 4.52
CA PHE A 167 -12.51 9.74 3.49
C PHE A 167 -12.11 9.19 2.11
N GLN A 168 -10.81 9.17 1.82
CA GLN A 168 -10.30 8.60 0.59
C GLN A 168 -10.47 7.08 0.53
N LEU A 169 -10.23 6.36 1.63
CA LEU A 169 -10.51 4.91 1.70
C LEU A 169 -12.00 4.63 1.49
N ASP A 170 -12.88 5.39 2.13
CA ASP A 170 -14.33 5.23 2.00
C ASP A 170 -14.83 5.57 0.58
N LEU A 171 -14.26 6.59 -0.06
CA LEU A 171 -14.60 6.98 -1.42
C LEU A 171 -14.21 5.89 -2.40
N LEU A 172 -12.94 5.46 -2.37
CA LEU A 172 -12.43 4.41 -3.26
C LEU A 172 -13.12 3.07 -3.00
N GLY A 173 -13.43 2.75 -1.74
CA GLY A 173 -14.03 1.47 -1.35
C GLY A 173 -15.48 1.33 -1.80
N LYS A 174 -16.18 2.43 -2.11
CA LYS A 174 -17.53 2.39 -2.69
C LYS A 174 -17.55 2.06 -4.18
N GLU A 175 -16.43 2.29 -4.86
CA GLU A 175 -16.27 2.19 -6.32
C GLU A 175 -15.39 0.99 -6.71
N SER A 176 -15.10 0.10 -5.76
CA SER A 176 -14.18 -1.02 -5.93
C SER A 176 -14.61 -2.22 -5.07
N ASP A 177 -14.08 -3.40 -5.38
CA ASP A 177 -14.32 -4.61 -4.59
C ASP A 177 -13.56 -4.57 -3.26
N PHE A 178 -12.30 -4.12 -3.28
CA PHE A 178 -11.48 -3.96 -2.07
C PHE A 178 -10.25 -3.07 -2.30
N ILE A 179 -9.68 -2.62 -1.19
CA ILE A 179 -8.48 -1.78 -1.14
C ILE A 179 -7.30 -2.52 -0.52
N GLN A 180 -6.13 -2.37 -1.11
CA GLN A 180 -4.84 -2.62 -0.47
C GLN A 180 -4.20 -1.27 -0.07
N MET A 181 -3.78 -1.12 1.18
CA MET A 181 -2.90 0.01 1.55
C MET A 181 -1.46 -0.28 1.11
N ASN A 182 -0.87 0.61 0.32
CA ASN A 182 0.47 0.42 -0.22
C ASN A 182 1.52 1.03 0.70
N HIS A 183 2.64 0.31 0.79
CA HIS A 183 3.90 0.70 1.44
C HIS A 183 3.78 1.83 2.49
N PRO A 184 3.03 1.66 3.61
CA PRO A 184 2.67 2.77 4.52
C PRO A 184 3.89 3.47 5.14
N LEU A 185 5.03 2.80 5.22
CA LEU A 185 6.32 3.36 5.64
C LEU A 185 6.89 4.42 4.67
N ARG A 186 6.50 4.38 3.39
CA ARG A 186 6.87 5.36 2.37
C ARG A 186 5.93 6.57 2.34
N THR A 187 4.74 6.45 2.92
CA THR A 187 3.80 7.57 3.03
C THR A 187 4.24 8.55 4.11
N THR A 188 4.42 9.81 3.71
CA THR A 188 4.83 10.88 4.62
C THR A 188 3.75 11.13 5.67
N GLY A 189 4.15 11.15 6.95
CA GLY A 189 3.24 11.46 8.06
C GLY A 189 2.29 10.32 8.47
N THR A 190 2.49 9.09 8.00
CA THR A 190 1.79 7.91 8.56
C THR A 190 2.40 7.55 9.93
N SER A 191 1.54 7.25 10.90
CA SER A 191 1.93 7.00 12.29
C SER A 191 1.07 5.89 12.92
N LYS A 192 1.47 5.37 14.10
CA LYS A 192 0.67 4.39 14.86
C LYS A 192 -0.78 4.85 15.07
N SER A 193 -1.01 6.12 15.41
CA SER A 193 -2.38 6.66 15.57
C SER A 193 -3.20 6.61 14.27
N HIS A 194 -2.58 6.78 13.11
CA HIS A 194 -3.28 6.58 11.83
C HIS A 194 -3.65 5.11 11.66
N MET A 195 -2.72 4.18 11.85
CA MET A 195 -2.99 2.75 11.69
C MET A 195 -4.02 2.21 12.68
N GLN A 196 -4.14 2.82 13.86
CA GLN A 196 -5.19 2.51 14.83
C GLN A 196 -6.58 3.01 14.43
N LYS A 197 -6.67 3.99 13.52
CA LYS A 197 -7.91 4.66 13.14
C LYS A 197 -8.42 4.25 11.76
N LEU A 198 -7.50 4.09 10.81
CA LEU A 198 -7.84 3.83 9.42
C LEU A 198 -8.34 2.39 9.26
N GLY A 199 -9.48 2.25 8.58
CA GLY A 199 -10.08 0.96 8.26
C GLY A 199 -10.64 0.91 6.83
N GLY A 200 -11.16 -0.25 6.43
CA GLY A 200 -11.86 -0.42 5.15
C GLY A 200 -10.98 -1.02 4.05
N TYR A 201 -9.67 -1.03 4.23
CA TYR A 201 -8.77 -1.85 3.45
C TYR A 201 -8.84 -3.31 3.89
N ARG A 202 -8.63 -4.23 2.94
CA ARG A 202 -8.59 -5.68 3.17
C ARG A 202 -7.16 -6.21 3.22
N ILE A 203 -6.23 -5.49 2.61
CA ILE A 203 -4.85 -5.92 2.44
C ILE A 203 -3.91 -4.76 2.79
N MET A 204 -2.73 -5.09 3.32
CA MET A 204 -1.62 -4.16 3.49
C MET A 204 -0.38 -4.71 2.80
N GLU A 205 0.34 -3.82 2.11
CA GLU A 205 1.64 -4.15 1.57
C GLU A 205 2.71 -4.12 2.66
N LEU A 206 3.45 -5.21 2.77
CA LEU A 206 4.35 -5.49 3.90
C LEU A 206 5.76 -4.96 3.67
N ASP A 207 6.44 -5.51 2.66
CA ASP A 207 7.83 -5.18 2.38
C ASP A 207 7.92 -4.07 1.34
N SER A 208 8.46 -2.92 1.74
CA SER A 208 8.74 -1.78 0.85
C SER A 208 10.24 -1.54 0.61
N GLY A 209 11.08 -2.47 1.06
CA GLY A 209 12.54 -2.38 1.00
C GLY A 209 13.16 -1.44 2.05
N LYS A 210 12.36 -0.92 2.98
CA LYS A 210 12.81 -0.03 4.06
C LYS A 210 12.66 -0.62 5.46
N SER A 211 11.64 -1.44 5.70
CA SER A 211 11.44 -2.21 6.95
C SER A 211 11.08 -3.64 6.58
N THR A 212 11.55 -4.58 7.40
CA THR A 212 11.24 -6.01 7.31
C THR A 212 10.38 -6.51 8.47
N GLU A 213 10.09 -5.66 9.45
CA GLU A 213 9.38 -6.04 10.69
C GLU A 213 7.86 -5.83 10.61
N ASN A 214 7.38 -5.16 9.55
CA ASN A 214 5.96 -4.96 9.27
C ASN A 214 5.19 -4.24 10.41
N GLU A 215 5.82 -3.26 11.05
CA GLU A 215 5.29 -2.59 12.24
C GLU A 215 3.95 -1.88 12.01
N TYR A 216 3.72 -1.34 10.81
CA TYR A 216 2.45 -0.70 10.44
C TYR A 216 1.31 -1.70 10.38
N TRP A 217 1.59 -2.92 9.91
CA TRP A 217 0.61 -4.00 9.85
C TRP A 217 0.24 -4.45 11.27
N ASP A 218 1.23 -4.60 12.14
CA ASP A 218 0.96 -4.95 13.54
C ASP A 218 0.23 -3.85 14.30
N TRP A 219 0.49 -2.57 14.02
CA TRP A 219 -0.29 -1.48 14.62
C TRP A 219 -1.77 -1.53 14.21
N ALA A 220 -2.06 -1.91 12.98
CA ALA A 220 -3.43 -2.10 12.49
C ALA A 220 -4.08 -3.34 13.12
N LEU A 221 -3.41 -4.50 13.05
CA LEU A 221 -3.90 -5.74 13.64
C LEU A 221 -4.15 -5.59 15.14
N SER A 222 -3.23 -4.94 15.86
CA SER A 222 -3.38 -4.71 17.29
C SER A 222 -4.49 -3.75 17.67
N ALA A 223 -4.97 -2.95 16.72
CA ALA A 223 -6.12 -2.09 16.89
C ALA A 223 -7.46 -2.75 16.51
N GLY A 224 -7.43 -4.01 16.05
CA GLY A 224 -8.61 -4.74 15.58
C GLY A 224 -8.90 -4.59 14.09
N HIS A 225 -7.99 -4.02 13.31
CA HIS A 225 -8.17 -3.86 11.86
C HIS A 225 -7.62 -5.09 11.14
N TYR A 226 -8.46 -6.11 10.96
CA TYR A 226 -8.04 -7.34 10.30
C TYR A 226 -7.72 -7.07 8.83
N SER A 227 -6.52 -7.44 8.41
CA SER A 227 -6.08 -7.34 7.02
C SER A 227 -5.05 -8.41 6.73
N PHE A 228 -4.99 -8.82 5.47
CA PHE A 228 -3.97 -9.73 4.98
C PHE A 228 -2.74 -8.97 4.48
N GLY A 229 -1.64 -9.68 4.26
CA GLY A 229 -0.36 -9.09 3.88
C GLY A 229 0.09 -9.52 2.49
N LEU A 230 0.38 -8.57 1.59
CA LEU A 230 1.04 -8.82 0.30
C LEU A 230 2.44 -8.21 0.26
N ALA A 231 3.34 -8.78 -0.53
CA ALA A 231 4.61 -8.17 -0.89
C ALA A 231 4.70 -8.08 -2.41
N ASN A 232 4.89 -6.87 -2.94
CA ASN A 232 4.95 -6.64 -4.37
C ASN A 232 6.13 -5.74 -4.72
N ASP A 233 6.63 -5.84 -5.96
CA ASP A 233 7.84 -5.15 -6.37
C ASP A 233 7.72 -3.61 -6.44
N ASP A 234 6.50 -3.06 -6.63
CA ASP A 234 6.32 -1.65 -7.03
C ASP A 234 7.19 -1.34 -8.27
N LEU A 235 7.12 -2.26 -9.23
CA LEU A 235 8.09 -2.34 -10.32
C LEU A 235 7.87 -1.22 -11.34
N HIS A 236 8.94 -0.49 -11.65
CA HIS A 236 8.98 0.52 -12.73
C HIS A 236 10.01 0.20 -13.83
N TYR A 237 10.95 -0.71 -13.53
CA TYR A 237 12.15 -0.97 -14.34
C TYR A 237 12.44 -2.47 -14.40
N PRO A 238 11.77 -3.24 -15.28
CA PRO A 238 11.99 -4.69 -15.44
C PRO A 238 13.44 -5.07 -15.80
N ASP A 239 14.22 -4.13 -16.35
CA ASP A 239 15.63 -4.25 -16.69
C ASP A 239 16.59 -4.02 -15.50
N LYS A 240 16.09 -3.74 -14.30
CA LYS A 240 16.91 -3.57 -13.10
C LYS A 240 16.75 -4.79 -12.19
N SER A 241 17.79 -5.60 -12.07
CA SER A 241 17.79 -6.82 -11.23
C SER A 241 17.26 -6.56 -9.82
N SER A 242 17.74 -5.49 -9.17
CA SER A 242 17.35 -5.10 -7.81
C SER A 242 15.89 -4.65 -7.65
N ARG A 243 15.12 -4.55 -8.74
CA ARG A 243 13.75 -4.06 -8.76
C ARG A 243 12.72 -5.12 -9.13
N ILE A 244 13.09 -6.09 -9.97
CA ILE A 244 12.18 -7.14 -10.44
C ILE A 244 12.39 -8.45 -9.68
N ALA A 245 11.28 -9.12 -9.35
CA ALA A 245 11.24 -10.41 -8.70
C ALA A 245 12.01 -10.44 -7.37
N VAL A 246 11.91 -9.36 -6.60
CA VAL A 246 12.46 -9.25 -5.24
C VAL A 246 11.35 -9.32 -4.18
N ARG A 247 10.08 -9.30 -4.59
CA ARG A 247 8.89 -9.55 -3.79
C ARG A 247 7.87 -10.32 -4.60
N CYS A 248 7.17 -11.25 -3.98
CA CYS A 248 6.07 -11.98 -4.61
C CYS A 248 5.10 -12.55 -3.60
N ASN A 249 4.03 -13.12 -4.12
CA ASN A 249 2.98 -13.78 -3.35
C ASN A 249 2.73 -15.17 -3.92
N PHE A 250 2.45 -16.14 -3.07
CA PHE A 250 2.17 -17.52 -3.45
C PHE A 250 0.73 -17.84 -3.05
N LEU A 251 -0.15 -17.96 -4.03
CA LEU A 251 -1.60 -18.07 -3.84
C LEU A 251 -2.06 -19.51 -4.05
N HIS A 252 -2.93 -19.99 -3.15
CA HIS A 252 -3.70 -21.21 -3.39
C HIS A 252 -4.96 -20.86 -4.19
N CYS A 253 -4.76 -20.51 -5.46
CA CYS A 253 -5.80 -19.98 -6.34
C CYS A 253 -6.10 -20.95 -7.49
N PRO A 254 -7.36 -21.32 -7.78
CA PRO A 254 -7.70 -22.33 -8.78
C PRO A 254 -7.41 -21.87 -10.23
N SER A 255 -7.49 -20.58 -10.54
CA SER A 255 -7.11 -20.04 -11.86
C SER A 255 -6.38 -18.69 -11.76
N ALA A 256 -6.18 -17.98 -12.86
CA ALA A 256 -5.68 -16.61 -12.88
C ALA A 256 -6.80 -15.60 -13.24
N ARG A 257 -8.06 -16.04 -13.18
CA ARG A 257 -9.24 -15.18 -13.37
C ARG A 257 -9.45 -14.32 -12.15
N TYR A 258 -9.94 -13.10 -12.36
CA TYR A 258 -10.09 -12.12 -11.29
C TYR A 258 -10.97 -12.60 -10.13
N GLU A 259 -12.10 -13.27 -10.39
CA GLU A 259 -12.97 -13.76 -9.31
C GLU A 259 -12.26 -14.76 -8.39
N ASP A 260 -11.49 -15.69 -8.94
CA ASP A 260 -10.71 -16.66 -8.16
C ASP A 260 -9.58 -15.96 -7.37
N ILE A 261 -8.93 -14.96 -7.99
CA ILE A 261 -7.91 -14.14 -7.33
C ILE A 261 -8.55 -13.37 -6.18
N LYS A 262 -9.69 -12.72 -6.40
CA LYS A 262 -10.43 -11.94 -5.40
C LYS A 262 -10.84 -12.82 -4.23
N GLU A 263 -11.45 -13.97 -4.49
CA GLU A 263 -11.82 -14.93 -3.43
C GLU A 263 -10.58 -15.36 -2.63
N THR A 264 -9.48 -15.71 -3.30
CA THR A 264 -8.24 -16.11 -2.64
C THR A 264 -7.64 -14.98 -1.79
N LEU A 265 -7.59 -13.77 -2.33
CA LEU A 265 -7.06 -12.60 -1.65
C LEU A 265 -7.92 -12.15 -0.46
N LEU A 266 -9.25 -12.32 -0.55
CA LEU A 266 -10.19 -12.00 0.53
C LEU A 266 -10.41 -13.13 1.53
N GLY A 267 -10.00 -14.36 1.20
CA GLY A 267 -10.00 -15.53 2.08
C GLY A 267 -8.68 -15.73 2.84
N GLY A 268 -7.56 -15.29 2.28
CA GLY A 268 -6.26 -15.29 2.95
C GLY A 268 -5.38 -16.53 2.71
N CYS A 269 -5.78 -17.45 1.81
CA CYS A 269 -5.05 -18.70 1.56
C CYS A 269 -3.83 -18.48 0.65
N TYR A 270 -2.88 -17.71 1.15
CA TYR A 270 -1.65 -17.31 0.47
C TYR A 270 -0.58 -16.86 1.47
N TYR A 271 0.66 -16.73 1.00
CA TYR A 271 1.73 -16.08 1.75
C TYR A 271 2.54 -15.14 0.85
N ALA A 272 3.15 -14.14 1.47
CA ALA A 272 4.03 -13.19 0.79
C ALA A 272 5.50 -13.57 1.01
N MET A 273 6.38 -13.17 0.10
CA MET A 273 7.80 -13.45 0.18
C MET A 273 8.63 -12.24 -0.25
N ARG A 274 9.66 -11.93 0.54
CA ARG A 274 10.81 -11.11 0.12
C ARG A 274 11.90 -12.03 -0.41
N ILE A 275 12.50 -11.64 -1.54
CA ILE A 275 13.55 -12.38 -2.23
C ILE A 275 14.77 -11.46 -2.40
N PRO A 276 15.99 -11.91 -2.07
CA PRO A 276 17.21 -11.17 -2.37
C PRO A 276 17.37 -10.87 -3.86
N ASP A 277 18.16 -9.83 -4.18
CA ASP A 277 18.61 -9.63 -5.56
C ASP A 277 19.71 -10.64 -5.93
N TYR A 278 19.30 -11.89 -6.19
CA TYR A 278 20.22 -12.96 -6.56
C TYR A 278 21.07 -12.59 -7.79
N GLY A 279 22.35 -12.93 -7.72
CA GLY A 279 23.31 -12.67 -8.79
C GLY A 279 23.75 -11.21 -8.91
N HIS A 280 23.09 -10.26 -8.23
CA HIS A 280 23.45 -8.84 -8.23
C HIS A 280 23.69 -8.24 -9.63
N GLY A 281 22.80 -8.58 -10.58
CA GLY A 281 22.91 -8.18 -11.99
C GLY A 281 23.25 -9.33 -12.94
N ASP A 282 23.68 -10.48 -12.42
CA ASP A 282 23.74 -11.73 -13.19
C ASP A 282 22.33 -12.32 -13.35
N TRP A 283 21.77 -12.16 -14.55
CA TRP A 283 20.41 -12.59 -14.87
C TRP A 283 20.23 -14.11 -14.86
N GLU A 284 21.22 -14.87 -15.31
CA GLU A 284 21.12 -16.34 -15.32
C GLU A 284 21.06 -16.89 -13.90
N VAL A 285 21.90 -16.36 -13.01
CA VAL A 285 21.84 -16.68 -11.58
C VAL A 285 20.48 -16.25 -11.01
N LYS A 286 20.01 -15.04 -11.32
CA LYS A 286 18.72 -14.55 -10.82
C LYS A 286 17.55 -15.42 -11.25
N TYR A 287 17.48 -15.82 -12.52
CA TYR A 287 16.44 -16.71 -13.04
C TYR A 287 16.50 -18.09 -12.40
N ALA A 288 17.69 -18.71 -12.33
CA ALA A 288 17.86 -20.03 -11.77
C ALA A 288 17.46 -20.07 -10.28
N ARG A 289 17.89 -19.08 -9.50
CA ARG A 289 17.57 -18.98 -8.07
C ARG A 289 16.09 -18.67 -7.83
N ASN A 290 15.45 -17.83 -8.64
CA ASN A 290 14.02 -17.53 -8.52
C ASN A 290 13.11 -18.73 -8.85
N ARG A 291 13.57 -19.71 -9.62
CA ARG A 291 12.84 -20.96 -9.87
C ARG A 291 12.95 -21.98 -8.74
N ASN A 292 13.83 -21.74 -7.78
CA ASN A 292 14.13 -22.65 -6.68
C ASN A 292 14.10 -21.91 -5.34
N LEU A 293 12.93 -21.40 -4.97
CA LEU A 293 12.67 -20.66 -3.73
C LEU A 293 12.22 -21.62 -2.61
N PRO A 294 12.48 -21.29 -1.32
CA PRO A 294 11.82 -21.97 -0.22
C PRO A 294 10.30 -21.75 -0.30
N SER A 295 9.52 -22.67 0.26
CA SER A 295 8.06 -22.65 0.17
C SER A 295 7.41 -23.16 1.45
N VAL A 296 6.15 -22.78 1.66
CA VAL A 296 5.30 -23.38 2.69
C VAL A 296 4.78 -24.71 2.18
N GLU A 297 5.03 -25.80 2.91
CA GLU A 297 4.50 -27.13 2.58
C GLU A 297 3.19 -27.41 3.31
N LYS A 298 3.09 -26.94 4.56
CA LYS A 298 1.87 -27.04 5.37
C LYS A 298 1.75 -25.82 6.26
N ILE A 299 0.53 -25.33 6.44
CA ILE A 299 0.22 -24.27 7.39
C ILE A 299 -1.25 -24.36 7.76
N GLY A 300 -1.56 -24.12 9.03
CA GLY A 300 -2.94 -24.20 9.48
C GLY A 300 -3.08 -24.10 10.98
N LEU A 301 -4.24 -24.54 11.45
CA LEU A 301 -4.67 -24.54 12.83
C LEU A 301 -5.18 -25.94 13.20
N ASP A 302 -4.68 -26.51 14.29
CA ASP A 302 -5.19 -27.74 14.91
C ASP A 302 -5.58 -27.45 16.36
N GLY A 303 -6.89 -27.44 16.63
CA GLY A 303 -7.45 -26.89 17.87
C GLY A 303 -7.07 -25.42 18.03
N GLU A 304 -6.23 -25.12 19.04
CA GLU A 304 -5.69 -23.78 19.28
C GLU A 304 -4.22 -23.64 18.85
N THR A 305 -3.66 -24.68 18.24
CA THR A 305 -2.25 -24.72 17.84
C THR A 305 -2.10 -24.36 16.37
N ILE A 306 -1.51 -23.19 16.11
CA ILE A 306 -1.06 -22.83 14.77
C ILE A 306 0.22 -23.58 14.44
N TYR A 307 0.37 -24.01 13.19
CA TYR A 307 1.54 -24.75 12.74
C TYR A 307 2.00 -24.33 11.35
N ILE A 308 3.29 -24.53 11.08
CA ILE A 308 3.89 -24.35 9.76
C ILE A 308 4.96 -25.42 9.51
N ALA A 309 5.05 -25.90 8.27
CA ALA A 309 6.16 -26.68 7.74
C ALA A 309 6.64 -26.05 6.43
N LEU A 310 7.95 -26.02 6.24
CA LEU A 310 8.67 -25.37 5.15
C LEU A 310 9.48 -26.41 4.37
N SER A 311 9.64 -26.20 3.07
CA SER A 311 10.42 -27.10 2.20
C SER A 311 11.93 -27.05 2.46
N ARG A 312 12.38 -26.09 3.29
CA ARG A 312 13.78 -25.92 3.68
C ARG A 312 13.88 -25.52 5.14
N GLN A 313 15.04 -25.79 5.73
CA GLN A 313 15.38 -25.25 7.04
C GLN A 313 15.49 -23.72 6.96
N ALA A 314 14.74 -23.04 7.83
CA ALA A 314 14.86 -21.60 8.05
C ALA A 314 15.86 -21.33 9.20
N ASP A 315 16.56 -20.21 9.14
CA ASP A 315 17.39 -19.72 10.25
C ASP A 315 16.54 -19.49 11.49
N SER A 316 15.36 -18.92 11.29
CA SER A 316 14.37 -18.76 12.34
C SER A 316 12.94 -18.69 11.82
N ILE A 317 12.02 -19.18 12.63
CA ILE A 317 10.57 -19.08 12.44
C ILE A 317 10.03 -18.36 13.67
N LYS A 318 9.60 -17.12 13.49
CA LYS A 318 9.11 -16.20 14.52
C LYS A 318 7.59 -16.18 14.49
N VAL A 319 6.96 -16.32 15.66
CA VAL A 319 5.52 -16.05 15.85
C VAL A 319 5.39 -14.69 16.51
N THR A 320 4.72 -13.76 15.83
CA THR A 320 4.46 -12.40 16.32
C THR A 320 2.98 -12.25 16.66
N GLY A 321 2.68 -11.61 17.79
CA GLY A 321 1.34 -11.25 18.21
C GLY A 321 1.22 -9.78 18.57
N GLN A 322 0.30 -9.49 19.50
CA GLN A 322 -0.09 -8.14 19.89
C GLN A 322 1.09 -7.19 20.15
N ASP A 323 0.98 -5.96 19.64
CA ASP A 323 1.97 -4.88 19.75
C ASP A 323 3.37 -5.30 19.29
N HIS A 324 3.44 -6.12 18.22
CA HIS A 324 4.69 -6.64 17.66
C HIS A 324 5.47 -7.55 18.63
N THR A 325 4.80 -8.15 19.61
CA THR A 325 5.43 -9.02 20.60
C THR A 325 5.82 -10.36 19.99
N THR A 326 7.03 -10.85 20.26
CA THR A 326 7.44 -12.22 19.89
C THR A 326 6.84 -13.22 20.87
N LEU A 327 5.93 -14.06 20.39
CA LEU A 327 5.26 -15.10 21.17
C LEU A 327 6.07 -16.40 21.23
N SER A 328 6.74 -16.73 20.12
CA SER A 328 7.59 -17.92 19.99
C SER A 328 8.67 -17.72 18.93
N LEU A 329 9.78 -18.45 19.06
CA LEU A 329 10.89 -18.42 18.13
C LEU A 329 11.53 -19.81 18.02
N ALA A 330 11.36 -20.47 16.88
CA ALA A 330 12.15 -21.65 16.52
C ALA A 330 13.38 -21.20 15.73
N ARG A 331 14.54 -21.83 15.97
CA ARG A 331 15.80 -21.55 15.24
C ARG A 331 16.27 -22.80 14.53
N ASN A 332 16.90 -22.63 13.36
CA ASN A 332 17.45 -23.71 12.54
C ASN A 332 16.44 -24.85 12.33
N SER A 333 15.21 -24.51 11.95
CA SER A 333 14.09 -25.45 11.85
C SER A 333 13.35 -25.27 10.53
N SER A 334 12.82 -26.35 9.98
CA SER A 334 11.88 -26.34 8.86
C SER A 334 10.42 -26.35 9.31
N ALA A 335 10.14 -26.44 10.61
CA ALA A 335 8.79 -26.43 11.15
C ALA A 335 8.70 -25.68 12.48
N ALA A 336 7.53 -25.13 12.77
CA ALA A 336 7.22 -24.53 14.06
C ALA A 336 5.73 -24.69 14.37
N SER A 337 5.40 -24.67 15.65
CA SER A 337 4.03 -24.62 16.14
C SER A 337 3.93 -23.72 17.36
N TYR A 338 2.74 -23.16 17.59
CA TYR A 338 2.45 -22.32 18.74
C TYR A 338 0.97 -22.47 19.13
N THR A 339 0.72 -22.80 20.39
CA THR A 339 -0.65 -22.81 20.94
C THR A 339 -1.03 -21.41 21.38
N MET A 340 -2.01 -20.83 20.71
CA MET A 340 -2.53 -19.50 21.04
C MET A 340 -3.18 -19.51 22.41
N ARG A 341 -2.79 -18.58 23.27
CA ARG A 341 -3.39 -18.40 24.60
C ARG A 341 -4.76 -17.74 24.47
N ASP A 342 -5.61 -17.88 25.48
CA ASP A 342 -6.92 -17.22 25.55
C ASP A 342 -6.87 -15.71 25.32
N ASN A 343 -5.76 -15.09 25.73
CA ASN A 343 -5.53 -13.65 25.62
C ASN A 343 -4.65 -13.23 24.44
N ASP A 344 -4.26 -14.13 23.54
CA ASP A 344 -3.55 -13.78 22.30
C ASP A 344 -4.58 -13.34 21.25
N PRO A 345 -4.68 -12.03 20.89
CA PRO A 345 -5.68 -11.55 19.94
C PRO A 345 -5.43 -12.09 18.53
N TYR A 346 -4.16 -12.16 18.14
CA TYR A 346 -3.72 -12.74 16.88
C TYR A 346 -2.31 -13.30 17.01
N ALA A 347 -1.96 -14.15 16.05
CA ALA A 347 -0.61 -14.62 15.82
C ALA A 347 -0.34 -14.71 14.32
N ARG A 348 0.84 -14.27 13.88
CA ARG A 348 1.32 -14.42 12.50
C ARG A 348 2.73 -14.99 12.50
N ILE A 349 3.08 -15.73 11.45
CA ILE A 349 4.36 -16.41 11.35
C ILE A 349 5.24 -15.67 10.34
N THR A 350 6.53 -15.54 10.65
CA THR A 350 7.54 -15.05 9.72
C THR A 350 8.73 -15.99 9.75
N ALA A 351 9.12 -16.51 8.58
CA ALA A 351 10.27 -17.41 8.44
C ALA A 351 11.39 -16.70 7.68
N TYR A 352 12.59 -16.73 8.26
CA TYR A 352 13.79 -16.09 7.73
C TYR A 352 14.77 -17.17 7.26
N PHE A 353 15.27 -17.06 6.04
CA PHE A 353 16.16 -18.05 5.43
C PHE A 353 17.62 -17.56 5.34
N PRO A 354 18.60 -18.49 5.34
CA PRO A 354 20.03 -18.15 5.32
C PRO A 354 20.45 -17.24 4.17
N ASP A 355 19.87 -17.44 2.99
CA ASP A 355 20.22 -16.68 1.79
C ASP A 355 19.50 -15.32 1.73
N GLY A 356 18.66 -15.02 2.71
CA GLY A 356 17.98 -13.75 2.90
C GLY A 356 16.54 -13.70 2.39
N GLU A 357 15.94 -14.80 1.95
CA GLU A 357 14.50 -14.88 1.72
C GLU A 357 13.74 -14.71 3.04
N VAL A 358 12.54 -14.14 2.97
CA VAL A 358 11.64 -14.05 4.12
C VAL A 358 10.23 -14.39 3.67
N ILE A 359 9.59 -15.35 4.33
CA ILE A 359 8.17 -15.67 4.17
C ILE A 359 7.37 -14.94 5.24
N TYR A 360 6.30 -14.27 4.82
CA TYR A 360 5.31 -13.63 5.68
C TYR A 360 3.96 -14.33 5.50
N THR A 361 3.41 -14.87 6.59
CA THR A 361 2.09 -15.52 6.57
C THR A 361 0.99 -14.54 7.00
N ASN A 362 -0.23 -14.81 6.58
CA ASN A 362 -1.44 -14.13 7.04
C ASN A 362 -1.72 -14.47 8.52
N PRO A 363 -2.37 -13.55 9.27
CA PRO A 363 -2.59 -13.69 10.70
C PRO A 363 -3.75 -14.64 11.01
N PHE A 364 -3.52 -15.53 11.96
CA PHE A 364 -4.58 -16.20 12.71
C PHE A 364 -5.09 -15.23 13.77
N ALA A 365 -6.40 -15.02 13.88
CA ALA A 365 -6.96 -14.04 14.79
C ALA A 365 -8.21 -14.56 15.51
N ARG A 366 -8.38 -14.13 16.75
CA ARG A 366 -9.57 -14.42 17.57
C ARG A 366 -10.80 -13.78 16.93
N TYR A 367 -11.91 -14.51 16.92
CA TYR A 367 -13.21 -14.00 16.50
C TYR A 367 -14.33 -14.83 17.14
N ASP A 368 -15.58 -14.41 16.92
CA ASP A 368 -16.76 -15.18 17.30
C ASP A 368 -17.45 -15.68 16.03
N ALA A 369 -17.28 -16.97 15.73
CA ALA A 369 -17.84 -17.60 14.54
C ALA A 369 -19.37 -17.66 14.56
N SER A 370 -20.00 -17.46 15.73
CA SER A 370 -21.46 -17.36 15.85
C SER A 370 -21.99 -15.99 15.43
N VAL A 371 -21.12 -14.96 15.36
CA VAL A 371 -21.48 -13.57 15.02
C VAL A 371 -21.03 -13.19 13.61
N ALA A 372 -19.84 -13.63 13.18
CA ALA A 372 -19.28 -13.27 11.88
C ALA A 372 -18.51 -14.44 11.25
N GLN A 373 -18.41 -14.45 9.93
CA GLN A 373 -17.66 -15.49 9.19
C GLN A 373 -16.13 -15.31 9.27
N THR A 374 -15.67 -14.08 9.56
CA THR A 374 -14.24 -13.73 9.62
C THR A 374 -14.03 -12.65 10.69
N PRO A 375 -12.79 -12.44 11.17
CA PRO A 375 -12.43 -11.32 12.05
C PRO A 375 -12.48 -9.95 11.35
N TYR A 376 -12.64 -9.90 10.02
CA TYR A 376 -12.80 -8.64 9.32
C TYR A 376 -14.14 -7.99 9.65
N MET A 377 -14.08 -6.75 10.13
CA MET A 377 -15.23 -5.91 10.38
C MET A 377 -15.17 -4.69 9.46
N ALA A 378 -16.26 -4.45 8.73
CA ALA A 378 -16.39 -3.21 7.98
C ALA A 378 -16.30 -2.01 8.95
N PRO A 379 -15.62 -0.92 8.58
CA PRO A 379 -15.51 0.24 9.46
C PRO A 379 -16.86 0.82 9.81
N ALA A 380 -17.08 1.11 11.10
CA ALA A 380 -18.31 1.72 11.62
C ALA A 380 -18.12 3.21 11.96
N HIS A 381 -17.26 3.92 11.21
CA HIS A 381 -16.97 5.33 11.50
C HIS A 381 -18.21 6.19 11.29
N THR A 382 -18.50 7.07 12.25
CA THR A 382 -19.58 8.07 12.12
C THR A 382 -19.00 9.43 11.77
N VAL A 383 -19.75 10.21 10.98
CA VAL A 383 -19.34 11.58 10.63
C VAL A 383 -19.75 12.53 11.75
N ASN A 384 -18.78 13.28 12.28
CA ASN A 384 -19.02 14.38 13.19
C ASN A 384 -19.55 15.58 12.42
N ILE A 385 -20.88 15.70 12.30
CA ILE A 385 -21.53 16.72 11.47
C ILE A 385 -21.11 18.15 11.90
N PRO A 386 -21.17 18.54 13.20
CA PRO A 386 -20.77 19.88 13.61
C PRO A 386 -19.32 20.22 13.27
N LEU A 387 -18.39 19.29 13.54
CA LEU A 387 -16.97 19.51 13.26
C LEU A 387 -16.68 19.51 11.75
N THR A 388 -17.41 18.70 10.98
CA THR A 388 -17.34 18.71 9.51
C THR A 388 -17.76 20.06 8.94
N ILE A 389 -18.87 20.63 9.41
CA ILE A 389 -19.34 21.95 8.98
C ILE A 389 -18.31 23.01 9.35
N LEU A 390 -17.82 23.01 10.60
CA LEU A 390 -16.83 23.98 11.07
C LEU A 390 -15.52 23.89 10.28
N PHE A 391 -15.02 22.67 10.04
CA PHE A 391 -13.80 22.43 9.28
C PHE A 391 -13.93 22.94 7.84
N ASN A 392 -14.98 22.55 7.12
CA ASN A 392 -15.16 22.97 5.74
C ASN A 392 -15.48 24.48 5.62
N PHE A 393 -16.16 25.07 6.62
CA PHE A 393 -16.33 26.52 6.68
C PHE A 393 -14.99 27.25 6.88
N THR A 394 -14.10 26.70 7.71
CA THR A 394 -12.74 27.22 7.90
C THR A 394 -11.95 27.18 6.58
N LEU A 395 -12.03 26.08 5.83
CA LEU A 395 -11.42 25.98 4.49
C LEU A 395 -11.97 27.05 3.54
N LEU A 396 -13.28 27.30 3.55
CA LEU A 396 -13.91 28.34 2.72
C LEU A 396 -13.42 29.74 3.07
N VAL A 397 -13.29 30.07 4.36
CA VAL A 397 -12.70 31.34 4.82
C VAL A 397 -11.24 31.46 4.36
N LEU A 398 -10.45 30.39 4.46
CA LEU A 398 -9.06 30.37 4.00
C LEU A 398 -8.96 30.59 2.48
N CYS A 399 -9.81 29.92 1.69
CA CYS A 399 -9.91 30.15 0.25
C CYS A 399 -10.23 31.61 -0.09
N ALA A 400 -11.21 32.21 0.59
CA ALA A 400 -11.56 33.62 0.39
C ALA A 400 -10.38 34.55 0.74
N GLY A 401 -9.66 34.26 1.83
CA GLY A 401 -8.44 34.99 2.22
C GLY A 401 -7.34 34.91 1.16
N VAL A 402 -7.11 33.73 0.58
CA VAL A 402 -6.14 33.52 -0.51
C VAL A 402 -6.53 34.31 -1.76
N ILE A 403 -7.79 34.25 -2.17
CA ILE A 403 -8.30 34.98 -3.36
C ILE A 403 -8.18 36.50 -3.16
N LEU A 404 -8.56 37.02 -1.98
CA LEU A 404 -8.43 38.44 -1.66
C LEU A 404 -6.97 38.90 -1.65
N THR A 405 -6.07 38.07 -1.12
CA THR A 405 -4.62 38.34 -1.12
C THR A 405 -4.06 38.31 -2.53
N PHE A 406 -4.47 37.36 -3.36
CA PHE A 406 -4.09 37.27 -4.76
C PHE A 406 -4.51 38.54 -5.51
N TYR A 407 -5.77 38.96 -5.37
CA TYR A 407 -6.27 40.18 -5.99
C TYR A 407 -5.49 41.43 -5.57
N LYS A 408 -5.22 41.59 -4.27
CA LYS A 408 -4.49 42.76 -3.75
C LYS A 408 -3.03 42.81 -4.17
N THR A 409 -2.33 41.67 -4.19
CA THR A 409 -0.88 41.61 -4.36
C THR A 409 -0.46 41.43 -5.82
N VAL A 410 -1.28 40.74 -6.62
CA VAL A 410 -0.96 40.37 -8.01
C VAL A 410 -1.68 41.28 -9.00
N ILE A 411 -2.99 41.51 -8.81
CA ILE A 411 -3.86 42.18 -9.79
C ILE A 411 -3.93 43.70 -9.59
N LYS A 412 -4.19 44.17 -8.37
CA LYS A 412 -4.50 45.60 -8.08
C LYS A 412 -3.27 46.54 -8.11
N TRP A 413 -2.08 46.04 -8.44
CA TRP A 413 -0.83 46.81 -8.54
C TRP A 413 -0.20 46.64 -9.92
#